data_AF-A0AAD9TF42-F1
#
_entry.id   AF-A0AAD9TF42-F1
#
_cell.length_a   1.000
_cell.length_b   1.000
_cell.length_c   1.000
_cell.angle_alpha   90.00
_cell.angle_beta   90.00
_cell.angle_gamma   90.00
#
_symmetry.space_group_name_H-M   'P 1'
#
loop_
_entity.id
_entity.type
_entity.pdbx_description
1 polymer ?
#
loop_
_entity_poly.entity_id
_entity_poly.type
_entity_poly.pdbx_seq_one_letter_code
_entity_poly.pdbx_strand_id
1 'polypeptide(L)'
;MNRASSTLQSSPLLSACSHNLIPFLELKIYNRYQTFSILDDLPTPRILATHVAYTSLPPSIINSNCRIVYLCRNPLDVFISHWHFIPGIPIETPFSLDEAFEIFCQGVQSFGPVWDHELGYWNASLEKSHKILFLKFEDMKENTAFHVKKLAEFLGCPSTQEEETKGVIKERSEFCSFENMKKLEMHQTGIQTTDGIQNKNFFRKGKVGDWTNYLTPSMSAFSEINGRKVG
;
A
#
# COMPACT_ATOMS: atom_id res chain seq x y z
N MET A 1 12.57 6.82 -19.18
CA MET A 1 11.43 6.17 -19.86
C MET A 1 10.42 7.27 -20.13
N ASN A 2 10.12 7.59 -21.40
CA ASN A 2 9.11 8.60 -21.71
C ASN A 2 7.74 7.96 -21.45
N ARG A 3 6.95 8.54 -20.55
CA ARG A 3 5.59 8.08 -20.28
C ARG A 3 4.75 8.11 -21.55
N ALA A 4 5.03 8.97 -22.53
CA ALA A 4 4.34 8.95 -23.82
C ALA A 4 4.67 7.74 -24.72
N SER A 5 5.77 7.00 -24.49
CA SER A 5 6.18 5.89 -25.35
C SER A 5 5.65 4.51 -24.91
N SER A 6 5.16 4.38 -23.67
CA SER A 6 4.53 3.15 -23.18
C SER A 6 3.01 3.25 -23.29
N THR A 7 2.39 2.47 -24.17
CA THR A 7 0.93 2.43 -24.31
C THR A 7 0.30 1.65 -23.16
N LEU A 8 -0.88 2.06 -22.69
CA LEU A 8 -1.61 1.33 -21.65
C LEU A 8 -1.94 -0.12 -22.07
N GLN A 9 -2.09 -0.36 -23.36
CA GLN A 9 -2.34 -1.68 -23.95
C GLN A 9 -1.17 -2.67 -23.76
N SER A 10 0.04 -2.19 -23.54
CA SER A 10 1.23 -3.01 -23.25
C SER A 10 1.60 -3.01 -21.77
N SER A 11 0.73 -2.47 -20.90
CA SER A 11 0.99 -2.40 -19.47
C SER A 11 1.09 -3.82 -18.86
N PRO A 12 2.15 -4.12 -18.07
CA PRO A 12 2.24 -5.36 -17.30
C PRO A 12 1.07 -5.56 -16.33
N LEU A 13 0.41 -4.47 -15.93
CA LEU A 13 -0.80 -4.51 -15.10
C LEU A 13 -2.01 -5.11 -15.79
N LEU A 14 -1.94 -5.48 -17.08
CA LEU A 14 -2.99 -6.22 -17.79
C LEU A 14 -2.83 -7.74 -17.69
N SER A 15 -1.62 -8.23 -17.38
CA SER A 15 -1.30 -9.66 -17.38
C SER A 15 -0.76 -10.19 -16.06
N ALA A 16 -0.43 -9.32 -15.10
CA ALA A 16 0.06 -9.69 -13.78
C ALA A 16 -0.61 -8.87 -12.68
N CYS A 17 -0.74 -9.49 -11.49
CA CYS A 17 -1.15 -8.77 -10.29
C CYS A 17 -0.06 -7.78 -9.88
N SER A 18 -0.46 -6.61 -9.35
CA SER A 18 0.49 -5.58 -8.88
C SER A 18 1.50 -6.11 -7.86
N HIS A 19 1.09 -7.03 -6.97
CA HIS A 19 1.95 -7.66 -5.97
C HIS A 19 3.03 -8.58 -6.59
N ASN A 20 2.85 -9.03 -7.83
CA ASN A 20 3.85 -9.81 -8.56
C ASN A 20 4.88 -8.90 -9.26
N LEU A 21 4.48 -7.66 -9.58
CA LEU A 21 5.32 -6.68 -10.27
C LEU A 21 6.20 -5.89 -9.30
N ILE A 22 5.78 -5.75 -8.05
CA ILE A 22 6.50 -5.03 -6.99
C ILE A 22 6.72 -6.00 -5.82
N PRO A 23 7.91 -6.61 -5.72
CA PRO A 23 8.16 -7.61 -4.68
C PRO A 23 8.26 -6.97 -3.30
N PHE A 24 7.67 -7.65 -2.30
CA PHE A 24 7.75 -7.27 -0.90
C PHE A 24 9.05 -7.78 -0.27
N LEU A 25 9.76 -6.92 0.46
CA LEU A 25 11.03 -7.26 1.11
C LEU A 25 10.88 -8.48 2.02
N GLU A 26 9.88 -8.45 2.90
CA GLU A 26 9.60 -9.48 3.90
C GLU A 26 9.09 -10.81 3.32
N LEU A 27 8.47 -10.81 2.12
CA LEU A 27 7.86 -12.01 1.54
C LEU A 27 8.73 -12.70 0.49
N LYS A 28 9.50 -11.92 -0.28
CA LYS A 28 10.29 -12.41 -1.42
C LYS A 28 11.79 -12.35 -1.19
N ILE A 29 12.28 -11.36 -0.45
CA ILE A 29 13.72 -11.11 -0.33
C ILE A 29 14.29 -11.68 0.96
N TYR A 30 13.59 -11.49 2.08
CA TYR A 30 14.00 -11.97 3.40
C TYR A 30 13.28 -13.25 3.83
N ASN A 31 12.52 -13.87 2.93
CA ASN A 31 11.94 -15.18 3.16
C ASN A 31 13.07 -16.23 3.14
N ARG A 32 13.18 -17.02 4.22
CA ARG A 32 14.30 -17.96 4.48
C ARG A 32 14.51 -19.02 3.38
N TYR A 33 13.60 -19.13 2.43
CA TYR A 33 13.64 -20.09 1.33
C TYR A 33 13.93 -19.48 -0.05
N GLN A 34 14.13 -18.15 -0.17
CA GLN A 34 14.46 -17.49 -1.43
C GLN A 34 15.87 -16.88 -1.36
N THR A 35 16.65 -17.10 -2.41
CA THR A 35 18.01 -16.58 -2.55
C THR A 35 17.99 -15.09 -2.89
N PHE A 36 18.97 -14.33 -2.38
CA PHE A 36 19.20 -12.91 -2.67
C PHE A 36 19.30 -12.57 -4.18
N SER A 37 19.40 -13.57 -5.06
CA SER A 37 19.50 -13.43 -6.52
C SER A 37 18.34 -12.65 -7.15
N ILE A 38 17.16 -12.64 -6.52
CA ILE A 38 15.99 -11.89 -7.03
C ILE A 38 16.30 -10.39 -7.14
N LEU A 39 17.12 -9.81 -6.26
CA LEU A 39 17.42 -8.37 -6.28
C LEU A 39 18.35 -7.94 -7.41
N ASP A 40 19.21 -8.85 -7.87
CA ASP A 40 20.19 -8.59 -8.93
C ASP A 40 19.54 -8.69 -10.32
N ASP A 41 18.48 -9.49 -10.46
CA ASP A 41 17.72 -9.64 -11.69
C ASP A 41 16.72 -8.50 -11.95
N LEU A 42 16.45 -7.64 -10.95
CA LEU A 42 15.48 -6.54 -11.10
C LEU A 42 16.07 -5.35 -11.88
N PRO A 43 15.32 -4.78 -12.84
CA PRO A 43 15.77 -3.62 -13.59
C PRO A 43 15.93 -2.39 -12.68
N THR A 44 16.90 -1.54 -13.01
CA THR A 44 17.13 -0.26 -12.33
C THR A 44 16.40 0.88 -13.07
N PRO A 45 15.72 1.81 -12.36
CA PRO A 45 15.51 1.85 -10.91
C PRO A 45 14.55 0.76 -10.41
N ARG A 46 14.89 0.16 -9.26
CA ARG A 46 14.10 -0.90 -8.62
C ARG A 46 12.92 -0.29 -7.85
N ILE A 47 11.75 -0.90 -7.98
CA ILE A 47 10.56 -0.58 -7.18
C ILE A 47 10.30 -1.78 -6.28
N LEU A 48 10.31 -1.56 -4.96
CA LEU A 48 10.12 -2.58 -3.93
C LEU A 48 9.05 -2.09 -2.96
N ALA A 49 8.38 -3.03 -2.30
CA ALA A 49 7.39 -2.73 -1.26
C ALA A 49 7.80 -3.33 0.08
N THR A 50 7.29 -2.77 1.18
CA THR A 50 7.43 -3.34 2.51
C THR A 50 6.38 -2.79 3.46
N HIS A 51 5.98 -3.61 4.43
CA HIS A 51 5.17 -3.21 5.57
C HIS A 51 6.02 -2.94 6.83
N VAL A 52 7.35 -2.92 6.74
CA VAL A 52 8.22 -2.70 7.89
C VAL A 52 8.11 -1.25 8.40
N ALA A 53 7.99 -1.10 9.72
CA ALA A 53 7.99 0.21 10.40
C ALA A 53 9.29 0.99 10.11
N TYR A 54 9.20 2.32 10.03
CA TYR A 54 10.34 3.17 9.68
C TYR A 54 11.58 2.92 10.56
N THR A 55 11.37 2.74 11.86
CA THR A 55 12.41 2.49 12.87
C THR A 55 13.12 1.14 12.71
N SER A 56 12.50 0.20 11.99
CA SER A 56 13.01 -1.14 11.72
C SER A 56 13.58 -1.29 10.31
N LEU A 57 13.57 -0.22 9.50
CA LEU A 57 14.15 -0.27 8.16
C LEU A 57 15.67 -0.49 8.24
N PRO A 58 16.25 -1.32 7.36
CA PRO A 58 17.70 -1.51 7.29
C PRO A 58 18.46 -0.18 7.08
N PRO A 59 19.66 -0.01 7.67
CA PRO A 59 20.51 1.15 7.40
C PRO A 59 20.82 1.36 5.91
N SER A 60 20.84 0.30 5.11
CA SER A 60 21.01 0.38 3.65
C SER A 60 19.86 1.12 2.94
N ILE A 61 18.65 1.11 3.50
CA ILE A 61 17.52 1.90 3.01
C ILE A 61 17.58 3.31 3.62
N ILE A 62 17.81 3.41 4.94
CA ILE A 62 17.80 4.70 5.66
C ILE A 62 18.92 5.63 5.18
N ASN A 63 20.10 5.11 4.87
CA ASN A 63 21.28 5.92 4.51
C ASN A 63 21.52 6.05 3.00
N SER A 64 20.76 5.33 2.15
CA SER A 64 20.90 5.44 0.70
C SER A 64 20.10 6.62 0.11
N ASN A 65 20.24 6.85 -1.20
CA ASN A 65 19.43 7.81 -1.95
C ASN A 65 18.07 7.23 -2.42
N CYS A 66 17.69 6.05 -1.91
CA CYS A 66 16.36 5.47 -2.18
C CYS A 66 15.27 6.42 -1.67
N ARG A 67 14.25 6.66 -2.51
CA ARG A 67 13.05 7.41 -2.12
C ARG A 67 12.00 6.47 -1.56
N ILE A 68 11.30 6.92 -0.52
CA ILE A 68 10.25 6.17 0.17
C ILE A 68 8.92 6.87 -0.09
N VAL A 69 7.91 6.11 -0.47
CA VAL A 69 6.52 6.58 -0.56
C VAL A 69 5.73 5.83 0.50
N TYR A 70 5.17 6.56 1.46
CA TYR A 70 4.35 5.99 2.53
C TYR A 70 2.88 6.32 2.27
N LEU A 71 2.01 5.32 2.39
CA LEU A 71 0.56 5.48 2.27
C LEU A 71 -0.07 5.23 3.64
N CYS A 72 -0.55 6.31 4.26
CA CYS A 72 -1.37 6.29 5.47
C CYS A 72 -2.85 6.14 5.10
N ARG A 73 -3.63 5.55 6.01
CA ARG A 73 -5.08 5.44 5.87
C ARG A 73 -5.69 5.46 7.27
N ASN A 74 -6.92 5.96 7.39
CA ASN A 74 -7.64 5.92 8.67
C ASN A 74 -7.51 4.53 9.35
N PRO A 75 -6.95 4.44 10.58
CA PRO A 75 -6.70 3.18 11.26
C PRO A 75 -7.93 2.27 11.40
N LEU A 76 -9.13 2.84 11.54
CA LEU A 76 -10.36 2.05 11.63
C LEU A 76 -10.74 1.41 10.28
N ASP A 77 -10.51 2.11 9.17
CA ASP A 77 -10.66 1.52 7.84
C ASP A 77 -9.57 0.47 7.55
N VAL A 78 -8.35 0.67 8.07
CA VAL A 78 -7.28 -0.34 8.03
C VAL A 78 -7.72 -1.59 8.78
N PHE A 79 -8.21 -1.46 10.01
CA PHE A 79 -8.72 -2.57 10.81
C PHE A 79 -9.79 -3.38 10.06
N ILE A 80 -10.85 -2.73 9.57
CA ILE A 80 -11.93 -3.43 8.86
C ILE A 80 -11.43 -4.05 7.55
N SER A 81 -10.48 -3.40 6.86
CA SER A 81 -9.85 -4.00 5.70
C SER A 81 -9.06 -5.26 6.05
N HIS A 82 -8.29 -5.23 7.14
CA HIS A 82 -7.47 -6.33 7.62
C HIS A 82 -8.33 -7.49 8.11
N TRP A 83 -9.34 -7.23 8.94
CA TRP A 83 -10.26 -8.24 9.48
C TRP A 83 -10.96 -9.04 8.37
N HIS A 84 -11.35 -8.37 7.27
CA HIS A 84 -11.91 -9.04 6.11
C HIS A 84 -10.88 -9.79 5.24
N PHE A 85 -9.61 -9.39 5.28
CA PHE A 85 -8.56 -9.96 4.45
C PHE A 85 -8.01 -11.27 5.03
N ILE A 86 -7.84 -11.33 6.36
CA ILE A 86 -7.27 -12.48 7.09
C ILE A 86 -7.92 -13.83 6.75
N PRO A 87 -9.26 -13.98 6.69
CA PRO A 87 -9.88 -15.24 6.32
C PRO A 87 -9.51 -15.74 4.91
N GLY A 88 -8.98 -14.84 4.06
CA GLY A 88 -8.48 -15.16 2.74
C GLY A 88 -7.04 -15.69 2.70
N ILE A 89 -6.36 -15.75 3.85
CA ILE A 89 -5.00 -16.29 4.00
C ILE A 89 -5.11 -17.75 4.47
N PRO A 90 -4.60 -18.74 3.71
CA PRO A 90 -4.86 -20.16 3.98
C PRO A 90 -4.45 -20.69 5.36
N ILE A 91 -3.48 -20.04 6.02
CA ILE A 91 -2.91 -20.48 7.30
C ILE A 91 -3.48 -19.75 8.51
N GLU A 92 -4.29 -18.71 8.30
CA GLU A 92 -4.78 -17.87 9.37
C GLU A 92 -6.14 -18.33 9.88
N THR A 93 -6.35 -18.21 11.19
CA THR A 93 -7.65 -18.48 11.81
C THR A 93 -8.44 -17.18 11.93
N PRO A 94 -9.69 -17.12 11.45
CA PRO A 94 -10.49 -15.91 11.55
C PRO A 94 -10.90 -15.65 13.00
N PHE A 95 -10.72 -14.40 13.45
CA PHE A 95 -11.25 -13.91 14.72
C PHE A 95 -12.64 -13.30 14.53
N SER A 96 -13.44 -13.30 15.61
CA SER A 96 -14.63 -12.43 15.65
C SER A 96 -14.23 -10.95 15.53
N LEU A 97 -15.18 -10.09 15.16
CA LEU A 97 -14.91 -8.66 15.01
C LEU A 97 -14.41 -8.04 16.34
N ASP A 98 -15.04 -8.41 17.47
CA ASP A 98 -14.72 -7.86 18.77
C ASP A 98 -13.33 -8.29 19.27
N GLU A 99 -13.01 -9.59 19.14
CA GLU A 99 -11.68 -10.12 19.48
C GLU A 99 -10.58 -9.47 18.63
N ALA A 100 -10.81 -9.39 17.30
CA ALA A 100 -9.86 -8.76 16.39
C ALA A 100 -9.65 -7.28 16.72
N PHE A 101 -10.73 -6.58 17.09
CA PHE A 101 -10.67 -5.16 17.43
C PHE A 101 -9.91 -4.91 18.73
N GLU A 102 -10.10 -5.76 19.74
CA GLU A 102 -9.34 -5.70 20.98
C GLU A 102 -7.84 -5.90 20.73
N ILE A 103 -7.48 -6.95 19.99
CA ILE A 103 -6.09 -7.24 19.58
C ILE A 103 -5.48 -6.07 18.80
N PHE A 104 -6.25 -5.49 17.87
CA PHE A 104 -5.85 -4.32 17.09
C PHE A 104 -5.55 -3.11 17.98
N CYS A 105 -6.42 -2.81 18.95
CA CYS A 105 -6.26 -1.70 19.87
C CYS A 105 -5.09 -1.90 20.85
N GLN A 106 -4.75 -3.14 21.18
CA GLN A 106 -3.54 -3.49 21.94
C GLN A 106 -2.25 -3.37 21.11
N GLY A 107 -2.37 -3.16 19.79
CA GLY A 107 -1.24 -3.06 18.87
C GLY A 107 -0.67 -4.42 18.45
N VAL A 108 -1.29 -5.53 18.84
CA VAL A 108 -0.78 -6.90 18.64
C VAL A 108 -1.24 -7.42 17.28
N GLN A 109 -0.81 -6.76 16.21
CA GLN A 109 -1.09 -7.15 14.83
C GLN A 109 0.19 -7.18 14.00
N SER A 110 0.18 -7.90 12.89
CA SER A 110 1.31 -7.91 11.95
C SER A 110 1.69 -6.47 11.57
N PHE A 111 2.96 -6.11 11.78
CA PHE A 111 3.52 -4.77 11.56
C PHE A 111 2.91 -3.65 12.42
N GLY A 112 2.15 -3.99 13.47
CA GLY A 112 1.65 -3.02 14.44
C GLY A 112 2.69 -2.59 15.48
N PRO A 113 2.33 -1.63 16.36
CA PRO A 113 1.04 -0.93 16.41
C PRO A 113 0.84 0.05 15.24
N VAL A 114 -0.38 0.16 14.70
CA VAL A 114 -0.66 0.98 13.51
C VAL A 114 -0.37 2.47 13.73
N TRP A 115 -0.64 2.99 14.93
CA TRP A 115 -0.41 4.39 15.26
C TRP A 115 1.08 4.73 15.25
N ASP A 116 1.91 3.90 15.88
CA ASP A 116 3.36 4.06 15.91
C ASP A 116 3.96 3.94 14.51
N HIS A 117 3.42 3.00 13.74
CA HIS A 117 3.80 2.78 12.36
C HIS A 117 3.57 4.06 11.53
N GLU A 118 2.37 4.63 11.58
CA GLU A 118 2.02 5.86 10.88
C GLU A 118 2.81 7.07 11.39
N LEU A 119 2.93 7.22 12.71
CA LEU A 119 3.62 8.34 13.34
C LEU A 119 5.12 8.32 13.00
N GLY A 120 5.76 7.15 12.97
CA GLY A 120 7.16 7.00 12.60
C GLY A 120 7.44 7.51 11.19
N TYR A 121 6.61 7.12 10.21
CA TYR A 121 6.74 7.61 8.84
C TYR A 121 6.34 9.08 8.69
N TRP A 122 5.34 9.55 9.44
CA TRP A 122 4.95 10.96 9.47
C TRP A 122 6.10 11.85 9.95
N ASN A 123 6.65 11.57 11.13
CA ASN A 123 7.76 12.33 11.71
C ASN A 123 8.99 12.31 10.79
N ALA A 124 9.35 11.14 10.25
CA ALA A 124 10.45 11.03 9.31
C ALA A 124 10.22 11.84 8.03
N SER A 125 8.98 11.96 7.55
CA SER A 125 8.64 12.77 6.37
C SER A 125 8.76 14.27 6.60
N LEU A 126 8.53 14.74 7.83
CA LEU A 126 8.73 16.14 8.20
C LEU A 126 10.22 16.51 8.16
N GLU A 127 11.10 15.61 8.62
CA GLU A 127 12.54 15.83 8.62
C GLU A 127 13.19 15.62 7.23
N LYS A 128 12.68 14.65 6.46
CA LYS A 128 13.32 14.15 5.23
C LYS A 128 12.37 14.19 4.03
N SER A 129 11.66 15.30 3.84
CA SER A 129 10.64 15.47 2.78
C SER A 129 11.15 15.24 1.35
N HIS A 130 12.45 15.45 1.10
CA HIS A 130 13.10 15.15 -0.19
C HIS A 130 13.27 13.64 -0.45
N LYS A 131 13.21 12.82 0.61
CA LYS A 131 13.41 11.37 0.59
C LYS A 131 12.13 10.59 0.88
N ILE A 132 11.19 11.17 1.61
CA ILE A 132 9.96 10.50 2.05
C ILE A 132 8.74 11.31 1.62
N LEU A 133 7.91 10.72 0.76
CA LEU A 133 6.60 11.26 0.40
C LEU A 133 5.52 10.56 1.23
N PHE A 134 4.90 11.32 2.13
CA PHE A 134 3.74 10.85 2.90
C PHE A 134 2.45 11.18 2.15
N LEU A 135 1.63 10.16 1.89
CA LEU A 135 0.32 10.25 1.24
C LEU A 135 -0.76 9.71 2.16
N LYS A 136 -1.97 10.25 2.05
CA LYS A 136 -3.16 9.71 2.72
C LYS A 136 -4.08 9.09 1.67
N PHE A 137 -4.59 7.90 1.97
CA PHE A 137 -5.51 7.18 1.09
C PHE A 137 -6.77 7.99 0.79
N GLU A 138 -7.27 8.72 1.79
CA GLU A 138 -8.45 9.57 1.71
C GLU A 138 -8.25 10.72 0.72
N ASP A 139 -7.15 11.47 0.84
CA ASP A 139 -6.81 12.57 -0.07
C ASP A 139 -6.61 12.03 -1.50
N MET A 140 -5.95 10.87 -1.65
CA MET A 140 -5.80 10.20 -2.94
C MET A 140 -7.13 9.79 -3.55
N LYS A 141 -8.10 9.37 -2.74
CA LYS A 141 -9.45 9.01 -3.21
C LYS A 141 -10.26 10.24 -3.62
N GLU A 142 -10.03 11.38 -2.98
CA GLU A 142 -10.67 12.65 -3.32
C GLU A 142 -10.12 13.24 -4.63
N ASN A 143 -8.80 13.21 -4.84
CA ASN A 143 -8.18 13.75 -6.04
C ASN A 143 -6.99 12.91 -6.56
N THR A 144 -7.31 11.75 -7.15
CA THR A 144 -6.31 10.79 -7.64
C THR A 144 -5.29 11.43 -8.60
N ALA A 145 -5.76 12.20 -9.59
CA ALA A 145 -4.87 12.75 -10.63
C ALA A 145 -3.84 13.73 -10.06
N PHE A 146 -4.24 14.58 -9.10
CA PHE A 146 -3.33 15.47 -8.39
C PHE A 146 -2.25 14.70 -7.64
N HIS A 147 -2.64 13.67 -6.87
CA HIS A 147 -1.69 12.88 -6.09
C HIS A 147 -0.78 12.01 -6.97
N VAL A 148 -1.25 11.52 -8.12
CA VAL A 148 -0.41 10.82 -9.12
C VAL A 148 0.61 11.76 -9.74
N LYS A 149 0.24 13.02 -10.04
CA LYS A 149 1.19 14.04 -10.51
C LYS A 149 2.25 14.33 -9.44
N LYS A 150 1.83 14.55 -8.18
CA LYS A 150 2.75 14.75 -7.04
C LYS A 150 3.72 13.57 -6.84
N LEU A 151 3.22 12.34 -6.98
CA LEU A 151 4.05 11.13 -6.94
C LEU A 151 5.07 11.11 -8.07
N ALA A 152 4.64 11.44 -9.30
CA ALA A 152 5.52 11.46 -10.46
C ALA A 152 6.67 12.49 -10.30
N GLU A 153 6.36 13.69 -9.82
CA GLU A 153 7.35 14.72 -9.48
C GLU A 153 8.34 14.23 -8.42
N PHE A 154 7.84 13.66 -7.33
CA PHE A 154 8.67 13.10 -6.26
C PHE A 154 9.58 11.96 -6.74
N LEU A 155 9.10 11.13 -7.67
CA LEU A 155 9.88 10.06 -8.29
C LEU A 155 10.86 10.57 -9.35
N GLY A 156 10.97 11.89 -9.55
CA GLY A 156 11.93 12.49 -10.50
C GLY A 156 11.50 12.31 -11.95
N CYS A 157 10.21 12.04 -12.16
CA CYS A 157 9.58 11.91 -13.46
C CYS A 157 8.45 12.94 -13.53
N PRO A 158 8.70 14.26 -13.46
CA PRO A 158 7.64 15.26 -13.53
C PRO A 158 6.89 15.16 -14.86
N SER A 159 5.58 15.46 -14.86
CA SER A 159 4.79 15.50 -16.09
C SER A 159 5.24 16.65 -16.98
N THR A 160 5.24 16.43 -18.30
CA THR A 160 5.48 17.52 -19.25
C THR A 160 4.19 18.30 -19.51
N GLN A 161 4.31 19.56 -19.95
CA GLN A 161 3.15 20.37 -20.35
C GLN A 161 2.28 19.66 -21.41
N GLU A 162 2.93 18.93 -22.33
CA GLU A 162 2.24 18.14 -23.35
C GLU A 162 1.46 16.97 -22.74
N GLU A 163 2.04 16.23 -21.80
CA GLU A 163 1.36 15.15 -21.07
C GLU A 163 0.14 15.65 -20.30
N GLU A 164 0.27 16.83 -19.67
CA GLU A 164 -0.84 17.46 -18.94
C GLU A 164 -1.96 17.90 -19.88
N THR A 165 -1.61 18.53 -21.00
CA THR A 165 -2.57 18.97 -22.01
C THR A 165 -3.31 17.78 -22.64
N LYS A 166 -2.61 16.67 -22.85
CA LYS A 166 -3.19 15.41 -23.37
C LYS A 166 -3.93 14.60 -22.30
N GLY A 167 -3.98 15.04 -21.04
CA GLY A 167 -4.68 14.34 -19.98
C GLY A 167 -4.06 12.99 -19.58
N VAL A 168 -2.77 12.78 -19.86
CA VAL A 168 -2.07 11.49 -19.69
C VAL A 168 -2.10 10.99 -18.24
N ILE A 169 -1.98 11.89 -17.26
CA ILE A 169 -2.06 11.53 -15.84
C ILE A 169 -3.47 11.07 -15.46
N LYS A 170 -4.49 11.73 -16.01
CA LYS A 170 -5.90 11.36 -15.78
C LYS A 170 -6.19 9.98 -16.37
N GLU A 171 -5.80 9.74 -17.62
CA GLU A 171 -5.95 8.46 -18.31
C GLU A 171 -5.32 7.31 -17.52
N ARG A 172 -4.08 7.50 -17.03
CA ARG A 172 -3.39 6.50 -16.20
C ARG A 172 -4.05 6.29 -14.83
N SER A 173 -4.53 7.37 -14.22
CA SER A 173 -5.25 7.28 -12.94
C SER A 173 -6.55 6.50 -13.09
N GLU A 174 -7.26 6.71 -14.20
CA GLU A 174 -8.47 5.96 -14.54
C GLU A 174 -8.15 4.49 -14.84
N PHE A 175 -7.10 4.21 -15.61
CA PHE A 175 -6.63 2.84 -15.86
C PHE A 175 -6.32 2.08 -14.56
N CYS A 176 -5.58 2.70 -13.65
CA CYS A 176 -5.25 2.13 -12.34
C CYS A 176 -6.36 2.26 -11.29
N SER A 177 -7.57 2.71 -11.66
CA SER A 177 -8.67 2.87 -10.71
C SER A 177 -9.09 1.54 -10.09
N PHE A 178 -9.63 1.59 -8.88
CA PHE A 178 -10.10 0.38 -8.17
C PHE A 178 -11.05 -0.46 -9.02
N GLU A 179 -12.03 0.17 -9.67
CA GLU A 179 -13.03 -0.52 -10.49
C GLU A 179 -12.41 -1.20 -11.72
N ASN A 180 -11.45 -0.56 -12.38
CA ASN A 180 -10.78 -1.13 -13.54
C ASN A 180 -9.87 -2.28 -13.12
N MET A 181 -9.01 -2.05 -12.12
CA MET A 181 -8.08 -3.07 -11.63
C MET A 181 -8.82 -4.30 -11.10
N LYS A 182 -9.90 -4.14 -10.34
CA LYS A 182 -10.71 -5.26 -9.81
C LYS A 182 -11.33 -6.13 -10.91
N LYS A 183 -11.60 -5.57 -12.08
CA LYS A 183 -12.25 -6.28 -13.20
C LYS A 183 -11.29 -7.10 -14.05
N LEU A 184 -9.97 -6.88 -13.92
CA LEU A 184 -8.99 -7.59 -14.73
C LEU A 184 -8.94 -9.08 -14.32
N GLU A 185 -8.86 -9.96 -15.32
CA GLU A 185 -9.00 -11.41 -15.15
C GLU A 185 -8.02 -11.98 -14.10
N MET A 186 -6.74 -11.61 -14.18
CA MET A 186 -5.73 -12.05 -13.22
C MET A 186 -6.00 -11.59 -11.79
N HIS A 187 -6.77 -10.52 -11.56
CA HIS A 187 -7.20 -10.15 -10.21
C HIS A 187 -8.43 -10.94 -9.74
N GLN A 188 -9.22 -11.52 -10.65
CA GLN A 188 -10.38 -12.33 -10.31
C GLN A 188 -10.02 -13.80 -10.05
N THR A 189 -9.11 -14.34 -10.85
CA THR A 189 -8.81 -15.79 -10.87
C THR A 189 -7.39 -16.13 -10.39
N GLY A 190 -6.47 -15.18 -10.38
CA GLY A 190 -5.08 -15.43 -10.03
C GLY A 190 -4.87 -15.74 -8.54
N ILE A 191 -3.74 -16.40 -8.24
CA ILE A 191 -3.34 -16.79 -6.89
C ILE A 191 -1.87 -16.41 -6.70
N GLN A 192 -1.54 -15.87 -5.53
CA GLN A 192 -0.18 -15.51 -5.14
C GLN A 192 0.65 -16.76 -4.85
N THR A 193 1.86 -16.80 -5.40
CA THR A 193 2.75 -17.96 -5.26
C THR A 193 3.44 -18.05 -3.89
N THR A 194 3.52 -16.94 -3.15
CA THR A 194 4.21 -16.86 -1.86
C THR A 194 3.39 -17.36 -0.68
N ASP A 195 2.10 -17.05 -0.67
CA ASP A 195 1.22 -17.19 0.49
C ASP A 195 -0.12 -17.86 0.13
N GLY A 196 -0.33 -18.21 -1.14
CA GLY A 196 -1.55 -18.87 -1.61
C GLY A 196 -2.79 -17.96 -1.61
N ILE A 197 -2.63 -16.65 -1.41
CA ILE A 197 -3.75 -15.71 -1.34
C ILE A 197 -4.36 -15.57 -2.74
N GLN A 198 -5.69 -15.72 -2.83
CA GLN A 198 -6.43 -15.47 -4.07
C GLN A 198 -6.44 -13.96 -4.36
N ASN A 199 -6.08 -13.57 -5.59
CA ASN A 199 -5.92 -12.16 -5.95
C ASN A 199 -7.19 -11.32 -5.73
N LYS A 200 -8.37 -11.95 -5.83
CA LYS A 200 -9.65 -11.28 -5.61
C LYS A 200 -9.78 -10.75 -4.17
N ASN A 201 -9.07 -11.34 -3.22
CA ASN A 201 -9.10 -10.95 -1.81
C ASN A 201 -8.43 -9.58 -1.58
N PHE A 202 -7.56 -9.12 -2.49
CA PHE A 202 -7.00 -7.76 -2.44
C PHE A 202 -8.03 -6.67 -2.81
N PHE A 203 -9.17 -7.02 -3.42
CA PHE A 203 -10.16 -6.08 -3.95
C PHE A 203 -11.53 -6.20 -3.27
N ARG A 204 -11.66 -5.61 -2.08
CA ARG A 204 -12.92 -5.62 -1.31
C ARG A 204 -13.92 -4.54 -1.77
N LYS A 205 -13.87 -3.35 -1.17
CA LYS A 205 -14.80 -2.23 -1.47
C LYS A 205 -14.13 -0.97 -2.04
N GLY A 206 -12.85 -0.71 -1.73
CA GLY A 206 -12.15 0.48 -2.25
C GLY A 206 -12.73 1.83 -1.81
N LYS A 207 -13.37 1.89 -0.63
CA LYS A 207 -14.06 3.07 -0.07
C LYS A 207 -13.39 3.59 1.19
N VAL A 208 -13.62 4.87 1.47
CA VAL A 208 -13.28 5.57 2.71
C VAL A 208 -14.49 5.52 3.64
N GLY A 209 -14.26 5.37 4.94
CA GLY A 209 -15.29 5.39 5.98
C GLY A 209 -16.14 4.12 6.04
N ASP A 210 -15.67 2.99 5.50
CA ASP A 210 -16.44 1.76 5.57
C ASP A 210 -16.51 1.22 7.01
N TRP A 211 -15.61 1.65 7.88
CA TRP A 211 -15.59 1.27 9.30
C TRP A 211 -16.89 1.57 10.05
N THR A 212 -17.63 2.61 9.68
CA THR A 212 -18.90 2.98 10.33
C THR A 212 -20.00 1.93 10.12
N ASN A 213 -19.84 1.04 9.13
CA ASN A 213 -20.78 -0.06 8.87
C ASN A 213 -20.55 -1.27 9.77
N TYR A 214 -19.46 -1.28 10.56
CA TYR A 214 -19.03 -2.44 11.35
C TYR A 214 -18.78 -2.08 12.81
N LEU A 215 -18.16 -0.93 13.08
CA LEU A 215 -17.78 -0.52 14.42
C LEU A 215 -18.89 0.28 15.08
N THR A 216 -19.16 -0.06 16.34
CA THR A 216 -20.07 0.72 17.18
C THR A 216 -19.41 2.04 17.61
N PRO A 217 -20.20 3.06 18.00
CA PRO A 217 -19.66 4.31 18.53
C PRO A 217 -18.72 4.13 19.74
N SER A 218 -18.97 3.12 20.58
CA SER A 218 -18.11 2.80 21.73
C SER A 218 -16.75 2.24 21.29
N MET A 219 -16.73 1.37 20.27
CA MET A 219 -15.47 0.85 19.69
C MET A 219 -14.65 1.99 19.09
N SER A 220 -15.25 2.86 18.26
CA SER A 220 -14.52 3.98 17.66
C SER A 220 -13.95 4.94 18.72
N ALA A 221 -14.73 5.27 19.76
CA ALA A 221 -14.26 6.10 20.86
C ALA A 221 -13.11 5.45 21.65
N PHE A 222 -13.17 4.14 21.89
CA PHE A 222 -12.09 3.39 22.56
C PHE A 222 -10.78 3.43 21.75
N SER A 223 -10.87 3.27 20.43
CA SER A 223 -9.72 3.39 19.54
C SER A 223 -9.07 4.77 19.60
N GLU A 224 -9.85 5.85 19.61
CA GLU A 224 -9.29 7.21 19.71
C GLU A 224 -8.53 7.45 21.03
N ILE A 225 -9.01 6.87 22.13
CA ILE A 225 -8.37 6.98 23.44
C ILE A 225 -7.04 6.21 23.46
N ASN A 226 -7.00 5.01 22.89
CA ASN A 226 -5.78 4.20 22.88
C ASN A 226 -4.77 4.66 21.83
N GLY A 227 -5.22 5.14 20.66
CA GLY A 227 -4.34 5.73 19.65
C GLY A 227 -3.60 6.98 20.11
N ARG A 228 -4.11 7.69 21.14
CA ARG A 228 -3.42 8.82 21.78
C ARG A 228 -2.45 8.43 22.90
N LYS A 229 -2.46 7.17 23.36
CA LYS A 229 -1.55 6.70 24.42
C LYS A 229 -0.21 6.19 23.89
N VAL A 230 -0.11 5.99 22.57
CA VAL A 230 1.10 5.45 21.90
C VAL A 230 1.84 6.52 21.07
N GLY A 231 1.30 7.75 20.98
CA GLY A 231 1.90 8.89 20.27
C GLY A 231 2.36 10.01 21.19
#